data_AF-A0AAE1WWQ2-F1
#
_entry.id   AF-A0AAE1WWQ2-F1
#
_cell.length_a   1.000
_cell.length_b   1.000
_cell.length_c   1.000
_cell.angle_alpha   90.00
_cell.angle_beta   90.00
_cell.angle_gamma   90.00
#
_symmetry.space_group_name_H-M   'P 1'
#
loop_
_entity.id
_entity.type
_entity.pdbx_description
1 polymer ?
#
loop_
_entity_poly.entity_id
_entity_poly.type
_entity_poly.pdbx_seq_one_letter_code
_entity_poly.pdbx_strand_id
1 'polypeptide(L)'
;MVMAGAKFKVVKFDGIGNFGLWQMRVKDLFAQQGILKALRPQKSVSMDDEDWAKLQQRAARTIRLCLADEIMYHVVNLKSPGEVWKKLEIQFMSKTITNKLYLKQRLYGLKMQEGSHLA
;
A
#
# COMPACT_ATOMS: atom_id res chain seq x y z
N MET A 1 -10.28 15.92 -28.82
CA MET A 1 -9.13 15.01 -28.65
C MET A 1 -9.21 14.43 -27.24
N VAL A 2 -9.69 13.20 -27.08
CA VAL A 2 -9.70 12.52 -25.78
C VAL A 2 -8.29 11.96 -25.58
N MET A 3 -7.50 12.58 -24.70
CA MET A 3 -6.25 11.98 -24.26
C MET A 3 -6.62 10.66 -23.58
N ALA A 4 -6.34 9.53 -24.24
CA ALA A 4 -6.41 8.23 -23.62
C ALA A 4 -5.38 8.21 -22.49
N GLY A 5 -5.82 8.54 -21.28
CA GLY A 5 -4.96 8.54 -20.10
C GLY A 5 -4.33 7.16 -19.96
N ALA A 6 -3.00 7.12 -19.96
CA ALA A 6 -2.26 5.89 -19.74
C ALA A 6 -2.81 5.22 -18.46
N LYS A 7 -3.38 4.02 -18.60
CA LYS A 7 -3.91 3.26 -17.46
C LYS A 7 -2.71 2.84 -16.61
N PHE A 8 -2.40 3.62 -15.59
CA PHE A 8 -1.34 3.29 -14.64
C PHE A 8 -1.73 2.02 -13.90
N LYS A 9 -1.06 0.91 -14.23
CA LYS A 9 -1.29 -0.38 -13.59
C LYS A 9 -0.37 -0.48 -12.38
N VAL A 10 -0.95 -0.37 -11.18
CA VAL A 10 -0.23 -0.67 -9.95
C VAL A 10 0.13 -2.16 -9.96
N VAL A 11 1.42 -2.46 -9.76
CA VAL A 11 1.89 -3.84 -9.59
C VAL A 11 1.25 -4.44 -8.33
N LYS A 12 0.75 -5.66 -8.43
CA LYS A 12 0.15 -6.37 -7.30
C LYS A 12 1.17 -6.57 -6.19
N PHE A 13 0.74 -6.44 -4.94
CA PHE A 13 1.59 -6.71 -3.78
C PHE A 13 1.57 -8.19 -3.42
N ASP A 14 2.76 -8.79 -3.34
CA ASP A 14 3.03 -10.21 -3.07
C ASP A 14 3.55 -10.48 -1.65
N GLY A 15 3.72 -9.44 -0.83
CA GLY A 15 4.26 -9.55 0.53
C GLY A 15 5.78 -9.45 0.66
N ILE A 16 6.53 -9.47 -0.44
CA ILE A 16 8.00 -9.46 -0.46
C ILE A 16 8.54 -8.08 -0.82
N GLY A 17 7.87 -7.38 -1.74
CA GLY A 17 8.30 -6.08 -2.24
C GLY A 17 8.30 -4.95 -1.21
N ASN A 18 8.73 -3.76 -1.63
CA ASN A 18 8.68 -2.56 -0.81
C ASN A 18 7.22 -2.12 -0.59
N PHE A 19 6.67 -2.46 0.58
CA PHE A 19 5.28 -2.15 0.93
C PHE A 19 5.01 -0.66 0.92
N GLY A 20 5.94 0.18 1.40
CA GLY A 20 5.77 1.64 1.41
C GLY A 20 5.61 2.23 -0.01
N LEU A 21 6.38 1.73 -0.97
CA LEU A 21 6.26 2.14 -2.38
C LEU A 21 4.95 1.67 -3.01
N TRP A 22 4.55 0.41 -2.76
CA TRP A 22 3.25 -0.09 -3.21
C TRP A 22 2.11 0.74 -2.62
N GLN A 23 2.18 1.02 -1.31
CA GLN A 23 1.18 1.78 -0.59
C GLN A 23 1.00 3.19 -1.16
N MET A 24 2.10 3.88 -1.47
CA MET A 24 2.07 5.19 -2.14
C MET A 24 1.33 5.12 -3.47
N ARG A 25 1.67 4.16 -4.33
CA ARG A 25 1.02 3.99 -5.64
C ARG A 25 -0.47 3.68 -5.54
N VAL A 26 -0.89 2.91 -4.54
CA VAL A 26 -2.32 2.64 -4.32
C VAL A 26 -3.04 3.89 -3.80
N LYS A 27 -2.41 4.70 -2.93
CA LYS A 27 -2.98 6.00 -2.51
C LYS A 27 -3.13 6.96 -3.70
N ASP A 28 -2.17 6.99 -4.62
CA ASP A 28 -2.28 7.79 -5.85
C ASP A 28 -3.42 7.30 -6.75
N LEU A 29 -3.57 5.97 -6.90
CA LEU A 29 -4.70 5.38 -7.62
C LEU A 29 -6.05 5.77 -6.98
N PHE A 30 -6.12 5.79 -5.66
CA PHE A 30 -7.32 6.21 -4.93
C PHE A 30 -7.63 7.69 -5.14
N ALA A 31 -6.61 8.55 -5.17
CA ALA A 31 -6.76 9.97 -5.47
C ALA A 31 -7.26 10.17 -6.92
N GLN A 32 -6.67 9.46 -7.90
CA GLN A 32 -7.10 9.48 -9.29
C GLN A 32 -8.56 9.03 -9.47
N GLN A 33 -9.01 8.04 -8.70
CA GLN A 33 -10.39 7.55 -8.72
C GLN A 33 -11.36 8.41 -7.88
N GLY A 34 -10.87 9.40 -7.15
CA GLY A 34 -11.67 10.23 -6.24
C GLY A 34 -12.17 9.50 -4.98
N ILE A 35 -11.58 8.34 -4.64
CA ILE A 35 -12.05 7.48 -3.54
C ILE A 35 -11.16 7.50 -2.30
N LEU A 36 -10.15 8.36 -2.24
CA LEU A 36 -9.20 8.43 -1.12
C LEU A 36 -9.88 8.59 0.25
N LYS A 37 -11.02 9.29 0.31
CA LYS A 37 -11.80 9.51 1.54
C LYS A 37 -12.33 8.22 2.16
N ALA A 38 -12.43 7.12 1.41
CA ALA A 38 -12.85 5.80 1.89
C ALA A 38 -11.89 5.22 2.96
N LEU A 39 -10.62 5.64 2.96
CA LEU A 39 -9.65 5.19 3.95
C LEU A 39 -9.84 5.85 5.33
N ARG A 40 -10.74 6.83 5.45
CA ARG A 40 -11.05 7.48 6.73
C ARG A 40 -11.87 6.54 7.61
N PRO A 41 -11.75 6.65 8.95
CA PRO A 41 -12.55 5.84 9.88
C PRO A 41 -14.06 6.06 9.75
N GLN A 42 -14.47 7.27 9.35
CA GLN A 42 -15.87 7.68 9.31
C GLN A 42 -16.19 8.55 8.09
N LYS A 43 -17.45 8.53 7.67
CA LYS A 43 -17.99 9.39 6.61
C LYS A 43 -18.04 10.85 7.05
N SER A 44 -18.09 11.78 6.08
CA SER A 44 -18.37 13.19 6.37
C SER A 44 -19.85 13.42 6.66
N VAL A 45 -20.17 14.46 7.44
CA VAL A 45 -21.56 14.83 7.79
C VAL A 45 -22.44 15.05 6.56
N SER A 46 -21.87 15.62 5.50
CA SER A 46 -22.58 15.90 4.25
C SER A 46 -22.78 14.70 3.32
N MET A 47 -22.29 13.51 3.67
CA MET A 47 -22.38 12.31 2.83
C MET A 47 -23.48 11.38 3.35
N ASP A 48 -24.36 10.94 2.47
CA ASP A 48 -25.37 9.94 2.82
C ASP A 48 -24.76 8.53 3.00
N ASP A 49 -25.53 7.63 3.60
CA ASP A 49 -25.06 6.28 3.92
C ASP A 49 -24.89 5.40 2.67
N GLU A 50 -25.69 5.61 1.63
CA GLU A 50 -25.65 4.81 0.42
C GLU A 50 -24.39 5.13 -0.40
N ASP A 51 -24.09 6.41 -0.58
CA ASP A 51 -22.89 6.90 -1.24
C ASP A 51 -21.64 6.53 -0.44
N TRP A 52 -21.69 6.58 0.89
CA TRP A 52 -20.60 6.08 1.73
C TRP A 52 -20.38 4.57 1.53
N ALA A 53 -21.44 3.77 1.50
CA ALA A 53 -21.35 2.33 1.27
C ALA A 53 -20.76 2.01 -0.12
N LYS A 54 -21.22 2.70 -1.17
CA LYS A 54 -20.66 2.57 -2.53
C LYS A 54 -19.19 2.95 -2.57
N LEU A 55 -18.80 4.02 -1.88
CA LEU A 55 -17.41 4.47 -1.77
C LEU A 55 -16.54 3.41 -1.10
N GLN A 56 -17.01 2.83 0.02
CA GLN A 56 -16.31 1.77 0.74
C GLN A 56 -16.16 0.49 -0.09
N GLN A 57 -17.22 0.08 -0.80
CA GLN A 57 -17.16 -1.08 -1.69
C GLN A 57 -16.15 -0.88 -2.83
N ARG A 58 -16.13 0.30 -3.44
CA ARG A 58 -15.16 0.64 -4.49
C ARG A 58 -13.73 0.58 -3.96
N ALA A 59 -13.47 1.19 -2.81
CA ALA A 59 -12.15 1.15 -2.18
C ALA A 59 -11.73 -0.28 -1.85
N ALA A 60 -12.59 -1.08 -1.23
CA ALA A 60 -12.28 -2.48 -0.89
C ALA A 60 -11.99 -3.32 -2.14
N ARG A 61 -12.71 -3.08 -3.24
CA ARG A 61 -12.43 -3.72 -4.53
C ARG A 61 -11.08 -3.27 -5.08
N THR A 62 -10.76 -1.97 -5.07
CA THR A 62 -9.50 -1.45 -5.58
C THR A 62 -8.31 -2.01 -4.80
N ILE A 63 -8.38 -2.09 -3.45
CA ILE A 63 -7.30 -2.72 -2.66
C ILE A 63 -7.09 -4.16 -3.12
N ARG A 64 -8.15 -4.97 -3.18
CA ARG A 64 -8.06 -6.39 -3.58
C ARG A 64 -7.47 -6.57 -4.97
N LEU A 65 -7.80 -5.70 -5.94
CA LEU A 65 -7.21 -5.74 -7.28
C LEU A 65 -5.71 -5.43 -7.30
N CYS A 66 -5.21 -4.74 -6.28
CA CYS A 66 -3.79 -4.42 -6.09
C CYS A 66 -3.04 -5.44 -5.23
N LEU A 67 -3.67 -6.56 -4.84
CA LEU A 67 -3.03 -7.65 -4.09
C LEU A 67 -2.84 -8.88 -4.98
N ALA A 68 -1.77 -9.63 -4.71
CA ALA A 68 -1.60 -10.99 -5.19
C ALA A 68 -2.45 -11.96 -4.34
N ASP A 69 -2.69 -13.14 -4.87
CA ASP A 69 -3.66 -14.09 -4.29
C ASP A 69 -3.20 -14.56 -2.91
N GLU A 70 -1.88 -14.74 -2.72
CA GLU A 70 -1.24 -15.13 -1.47
C GLU A 70 -1.56 -14.12 -0.35
N ILE A 71 -1.59 -12.83 -0.68
CA ILE A 71 -1.92 -11.77 0.28
C ILE A 71 -3.43 -11.66 0.48
N MET A 72 -4.21 -11.96 -0.55
CA MET A 72 -5.67 -11.87 -0.48
C MET A 72 -6.26 -12.81 0.57
N TYR A 73 -5.69 -14.00 0.77
CA TYR A 73 -6.09 -14.94 1.83
C TYR A 73 -6.01 -14.35 3.25
N HIS A 74 -5.08 -13.42 3.50
CA HIS A 74 -4.95 -12.78 4.81
C HIS A 74 -6.01 -11.71 5.10
N VAL A 75 -6.71 -11.23 4.07
CA VAL A 75 -7.65 -10.11 4.18
C VAL A 75 -9.05 -10.44 3.67
N VAL A 76 -9.29 -11.67 3.17
CA VAL A 76 -10.56 -12.10 2.56
C VAL A 76 -11.77 -11.94 3.48
N ASN A 77 -11.57 -12.11 4.79
CA ASN A 77 -12.64 -12.02 5.80
C ASN A 77 -12.94 -10.57 6.23
N LEU A 78 -12.13 -9.59 5.80
CA LEU A 78 -12.29 -8.18 6.17
C LEU A 78 -13.21 -7.50 5.18
N LYS A 79 -14.25 -6.83 5.70
CA LYS A 79 -15.30 -6.20 4.89
C LYS A 79 -15.05 -4.70 4.68
N SER A 80 -14.37 -4.04 5.63
CA SER A 80 -14.04 -2.63 5.53
C SER A 80 -12.70 -2.41 4.82
N PRO A 81 -12.61 -1.49 3.85
CA PRO A 81 -11.33 -1.15 3.23
C PRO A 81 -10.33 -0.56 4.24
N GLY A 82 -10.81 0.15 5.26
CA GLY A 82 -9.96 0.67 6.33
C GLY A 82 -9.35 -0.45 7.18
N GLU A 83 -10.10 -1.51 7.46
CA GLU A 83 -9.58 -2.69 8.17
C GLU A 83 -8.54 -3.43 7.34
N VAL A 84 -8.82 -3.66 6.05
CA VAL A 84 -7.86 -4.26 5.11
C VAL A 84 -6.57 -3.43 5.09
N TRP A 85 -6.70 -2.11 4.94
CA TRP A 85 -5.57 -1.20 4.88
C TRP A 85 -4.70 -1.25 6.14
N LYS A 86 -5.33 -1.15 7.31
CA LYS A 86 -4.64 -1.21 8.61
C LYS A 86 -3.97 -2.57 8.84
N LYS A 87 -4.62 -3.68 8.45
CA LYS A 87 -4.05 -5.02 8.56
C LYS A 87 -2.77 -5.16 7.74
N LEU A 88 -2.78 -4.66 6.49
CA LEU A 88 -1.61 -4.65 5.62
C LEU A 88 -0.48 -3.79 6.20
N GLU A 89 -0.80 -2.59 6.72
CA GLU A 89 0.21 -1.74 7.38
C GLU A 89 0.88 -2.46 8.55
N ILE A 90 0.10 -3.06 9.46
CA ILE A 90 0.64 -3.76 10.63
C ILE A 90 1.56 -4.91 10.21
N GLN A 91 1.20 -5.67 9.17
CA GLN A 91 1.98 -6.84 8.76
C GLN A 91 3.23 -6.52 7.95
N PHE A 92 3.22 -5.46 7.13
CA PHE A 92 4.26 -5.24 6.13
C PHE A 92 5.05 -3.93 6.29
N MET A 93 4.58 -2.97 7.09
CA MET A 93 5.37 -1.76 7.39
C MET A 93 6.59 -2.07 8.26
N SER A 94 6.43 -2.93 9.27
CA SER A 94 7.53 -3.34 10.16
C SER A 94 8.65 -4.00 9.37
N LYS A 95 8.31 -4.92 8.45
CA LYS A 95 9.27 -5.58 7.55
C LYS A 95 10.01 -4.58 6.65
N THR A 96 9.32 -3.55 6.15
CA THR A 96 9.93 -2.51 5.31
C THR A 96 10.95 -1.67 6.10
N ILE A 97 10.62 -1.30 7.34
CA ILE A 97 11.51 -0.53 8.23
C ILE A 97 12.73 -1.39 8.59
N THR A 98 12.53 -2.64 9.00
CA THR A 98 13.62 -3.56 9.33
C THR A 98 14.51 -3.84 8.14
N ASN A 99 13.95 -4.08 6.94
CA ASN A 99 14.72 -4.28 5.72
C ASN A 99 15.56 -3.04 5.36
N LYS A 100 15.00 -1.84 5.46
CA LYS A 100 15.74 -0.59 5.22
C LYS A 100 16.88 -0.39 6.22
N LEU A 101 16.64 -0.71 7.49
CA LEU A 101 17.66 -0.64 8.54
C LEU A 101 18.80 -1.65 8.30
N TYR A 102 18.43 -2.90 8.01
CA TYR A 102 19.38 -3.97 7.71
C TYR A 102 20.26 -3.65 6.50
N LEU A 103 19.66 -3.11 5.42
CA LEU A 103 20.41 -2.67 4.24
C LEU A 103 21.39 -1.53 4.56
N LYS A 104 20.99 -0.57 5.40
CA LYS A 104 21.91 0.48 5.88
C LYS A 104 23.07 -0.12 6.66
N GLN A 105 22.82 -1.01 7.62
CA GLN A 105 23.86 -1.66 8.41
C GLN A 105 24.85 -2.44 7.53
N ARG A 106 24.37 -3.21 6.55
CA ARG A 106 25.24 -3.90 5.58
C ARG A 106 26.07 -2.94 4.74
N LEU A 107 25.47 -1.85 4.26
CA LEU A 107 26.21 -0.84 3.49
C LEU A 107 27.34 -0.21 4.32
N TYR A 108 27.08 0.11 5.59
CA TYR A 108 28.13 0.60 6.49
C TYR A 108 29.20 -0.47 6.76
N GLY A 109 28.81 -1.72 6.97
CA GLY A 109 29.76 -2.83 7.14
C GLY A 109 30.67 -3.04 5.92
N LEU A 110 30.11 -2.99 4.71
CA LEU A 110 30.89 -3.05 3.47
C LEU A 110 31.87 -1.87 3.36
N LYS A 111 31.41 -0.64 3.63
CA LYS A 111 32.28 0.55 3.62
C LYS A 111 33.41 0.49 4.66
N MET A 112 33.16 -0.08 5.84
CA MET A 112 34.19 -0.24 6.85
C MET A 112 35.24 -1.28 6.42
N GLN A 113 34.83 -2.40 5.82
CA GLN A 113 35.78 -3.39 5.29
C GLN A 113 36.60 -2.86 4.12
N GLU A 114 36.00 -2.06 3.23
CA GLU A 114 36.69 -1.48 2.06
C GLU A 114 37.71 -0.39 2.46
N GLY A 115 37.54 0.24 3.63
CA GLY A 115 38.50 1.18 4.22
C GLY A 115 39.53 0.57 5.20
N SER A 116 39.50 -0.75 5.41
CA SER A 116 40.35 -1.44 6.41
C SER A 116 41.75 -1.84 5.90
N HIS A 117 42.16 -1.37 4.71
CA HIS A 117 43.53 -1.44 4.23
C HIS A 117 44.08 -0.04 3.97
N LEU A 118 44.49 0.63 5.04
CA LEU A 118 45.58 1.61 5.00
C LEU A 118 46.47 1.29 6.19
N ALA A 119 47.44 0.41 5.92
CA ALA A 119 48.61 0.23 6.77
C ALA A 119 49.46 1.50 6.79
#